data_AF-D3ZG86-F1
#
_entry.id   AF-D3ZG86-F1
#
_cell.length_a   1.000
_cell.length_b   1.000
_cell.length_c   1.000
_cell.angle_alpha   90.00
_cell.angle_beta   90.00
_cell.angle_gamma   90.00
#
_symmetry.space_group_name_H-M   'P 1'
#
loop_
_entity.id
_entity.type
_entity.pdbx_description
1 polymer ?
#
loop_
_entity_poly.entity_id
_entity_poly.type
_entity_poly.pdbx_seq_one_letter_code
_entity_poly.pdbx_strand_id
1 'polypeptide(L)'
;MPNRRASRNAYYFFVQEKIPELRRRGLPVARVADAIPYCSADWALLREDEKEKYSEMAREWRAAQGKDSGPSEKQKLVSTPLRRPGMLVPKPSVSPPDMSNLSIKSDQALLGGVFYFLNIFSHGELPPHCEQRFLPCEIGCVKYSLQEGIMADFHSFINPGEIPRGFRFHCQAASDSSHKIPISNFEFGHDQATVLQNLYKFIHPNPGNWPPIYCKSDDRARVNWCLKRMERASEIRQDLELLTVEDLVVGIYQQKFLKEPSKTWVRSLLDVAMWDYSSNTRCKWHEENDILFCALAVCKKIAYCISNSLATLFGIQLTGAHVPLQDYEASNSVTPKMVVLDAGRYQKLRVESPGFCHFNSYNQEQRSNSSTGYYPSGVKISGSNSSVRGRGITRLLESISNSSNNIHRFSNCEASLSPYMPQKDGYKPFSSFS
;
A
#
# COMPACT_ATOMS: atom_id res chain seq x y z
N MET A 1 -24.80 -7.18 -44.58
CA MET A 1 -23.65 -7.35 -43.66
C MET A 1 -24.08 -8.23 -42.49
N PRO A 2 -23.34 -9.30 -42.14
CA PRO A 2 -23.78 -10.23 -41.11
C PRO A 2 -23.76 -9.52 -39.76
N ASN A 3 -24.93 -9.51 -39.12
CA ASN A 3 -25.21 -8.87 -37.84
C ASN A 3 -24.41 -9.60 -36.74
N ARG A 4 -23.17 -9.19 -36.48
CA ARG A 4 -22.39 -9.68 -35.34
C ARG A 4 -23.12 -9.22 -34.08
N ARG A 5 -23.98 -10.08 -33.54
CA ARG A 5 -24.53 -9.94 -32.18
C ARG A 5 -23.35 -9.67 -31.26
N ALA A 6 -23.23 -8.41 -30.81
CA ALA A 6 -22.16 -7.97 -29.95
C ALA A 6 -22.18 -8.83 -28.68
N SER A 7 -21.22 -9.75 -28.55
CA SER A 7 -21.08 -10.51 -27.31
C SER A 7 -20.83 -9.52 -26.19
N ARG A 8 -21.58 -9.62 -25.09
CA ARG A 8 -21.38 -8.78 -23.92
C ARG A 8 -20.01 -9.10 -23.31
N ASN A 9 -19.03 -8.24 -23.56
CA ASN A 9 -17.68 -8.31 -23.01
C ASN A 9 -17.59 -7.46 -21.73
N ALA A 10 -16.42 -7.42 -21.09
CA ALA A 10 -16.21 -6.63 -19.88
C ALA A 10 -16.62 -5.15 -20.07
N TYR A 11 -16.24 -4.55 -21.21
CA TYR A 11 -16.61 -3.18 -21.55
C TYR A 11 -18.13 -2.95 -21.59
N TYR A 12 -18.92 -3.91 -22.09
CA TYR A 12 -20.38 -3.81 -22.09
C TYR A 12 -20.95 -3.64 -20.68
N PHE A 13 -20.47 -4.42 -19.69
CA PHE A 13 -20.93 -4.33 -18.30
C PHE A 13 -20.52 -3.02 -17.64
N PHE A 14 -19.32 -2.52 -17.94
CA PHE A 14 -18.87 -1.20 -17.49
C PHE A 14 -19.77 -0.07 -18.02
N VAL A 15 -20.04 -0.06 -19.33
CA VAL A 15 -20.92 0.96 -19.93
C VAL A 15 -22.32 0.86 -19.32
N GLN A 16 -22.83 -0.35 -19.09
CA GLN A 16 -24.14 -0.55 -18.45
C GLN A 16 -24.20 0.03 -17.02
N GLU A 17 -23.14 -0.12 -16.22
CA GLU A 17 -23.03 0.45 -14.87
C GLU A 17 -22.96 1.99 -14.90
N LYS A 18 -22.36 2.58 -15.94
CA LYS A 18 -22.18 4.04 -16.08
C LYS A 18 -23.39 4.80 -16.62
N ILE A 19 -24.35 4.14 -17.29
CA ILE A 19 -25.54 4.81 -17.86
C ILE A 19 -26.32 5.67 -16.84
N PRO A 20 -26.64 5.19 -15.61
CA PRO A 20 -27.35 6.00 -14.62
C PRO A 20 -26.56 7.24 -14.15
N GLU A 21 -25.23 7.17 -14.13
CA GLU A 21 -24.36 8.30 -13.81
C GLU A 21 -24.36 9.34 -14.94
N LEU A 22 -24.24 8.89 -16.20
CA LEU A 22 -24.28 9.76 -17.37
C LEU A 22 -25.65 10.45 -17.52
N ARG A 23 -26.75 9.76 -17.24
CA ARG A 23 -28.09 10.36 -17.21
C ARG A 23 -28.22 11.43 -16.13
N ARG A 24 -27.63 11.24 -14.95
CA ARG A 24 -27.60 12.25 -13.87
C ARG A 24 -26.80 13.50 -14.25
N ARG A 25 -25.80 13.37 -15.13
CA ARG A 25 -25.05 14.51 -15.70
C ARG A 25 -25.80 15.24 -16.82
N GLY A 26 -27.03 14.82 -17.15
CA GLY A 26 -27.85 15.43 -18.19
C GLY A 26 -27.47 15.02 -19.62
N LEU A 27 -26.67 13.96 -19.79
CA LEU A 27 -26.28 13.48 -21.12
C LEU A 27 -27.41 12.65 -21.75
N PRO A 28 -27.64 12.77 -23.08
CA PRO A 28 -28.71 12.07 -23.79
C PRO A 28 -28.34 10.60 -24.07
N VAL A 29 -28.35 9.79 -23.02
CA VAL A 29 -28.00 8.35 -23.06
C VAL A 29 -29.24 7.47 -22.83
N ALA A 30 -29.82 6.95 -23.91
CA ALA A 30 -30.97 6.05 -23.83
C ALA A 30 -30.53 4.58 -23.73
N ARG A 31 -29.49 4.19 -24.47
CA ARG A 31 -28.99 2.81 -24.55
C ARG A 31 -27.46 2.75 -24.41
N VAL A 32 -26.93 1.54 -24.25
CA VAL A 32 -25.47 1.28 -24.18
C VAL A 32 -24.72 1.93 -25.35
N ALA A 33 -25.28 1.88 -26.57
CA ALA A 33 -24.65 2.48 -27.75
C ALA A 33 -24.41 4.00 -27.60
N ASP A 34 -25.32 4.72 -26.97
CA ASP A 34 -25.24 6.18 -26.80
C ASP A 34 -24.21 6.55 -25.72
N ALA A 35 -23.88 5.60 -24.83
CA ALA A 35 -22.95 5.79 -23.72
C ALA A 35 -21.49 5.49 -24.10
N ILE A 36 -21.25 4.73 -25.16
CA ILE A 36 -19.90 4.33 -25.61
C ILE A 36 -18.95 5.53 -25.77
N PRO A 37 -19.34 6.66 -26.40
CA PRO A 37 -18.44 7.81 -26.58
C PRO A 37 -18.00 8.47 -25.26
N TYR A 38 -18.82 8.37 -24.22
CA TYR A 38 -18.54 8.96 -22.91
C TYR A 38 -17.75 8.01 -22.00
N CYS A 39 -17.83 6.70 -22.25
CA CYS A 39 -17.22 5.68 -21.41
C CYS A 39 -15.83 5.20 -21.90
N SER A 40 -15.45 5.46 -23.17
CA SER A 40 -14.21 4.90 -23.73
C SER A 40 -12.95 5.42 -23.03
N ALA A 41 -12.93 6.70 -22.65
CA ALA A 41 -11.80 7.29 -21.92
C ALA A 41 -11.74 6.76 -20.48
N ASP A 42 -12.87 6.71 -19.78
CA ASP A 42 -12.96 6.17 -18.42
C ASP A 42 -12.53 4.70 -18.38
N TRP A 43 -12.95 3.87 -19.36
CA TRP A 43 -12.53 2.47 -19.46
C TRP A 43 -11.02 2.31 -19.67
N ALA A 44 -10.39 3.22 -20.40
CA ALA A 44 -8.94 3.20 -20.60
C ALA A 44 -8.17 3.55 -19.32
N LEU A 45 -8.75 4.37 -18.44
CA LEU A 45 -8.16 4.79 -17.16
C LEU A 45 -8.35 3.77 -16.03
N LEU A 46 -9.32 2.85 -16.14
CA LEU A 46 -9.50 1.79 -15.15
C LEU A 46 -8.26 0.92 -15.04
N ARG A 47 -7.87 0.63 -13.80
CA ARG A 47 -6.79 -0.32 -13.50
C ARG A 47 -7.23 -1.75 -13.81
N GLU A 48 -6.27 -2.67 -13.88
CA GLU A 48 -6.56 -4.07 -14.24
C GLU A 48 -7.44 -4.77 -13.19
N ASP A 49 -7.32 -4.42 -11.90
CA ASP A 49 -8.19 -4.87 -10.82
C ASP A 49 -9.64 -4.43 -11.02
N GLU A 50 -9.85 -3.17 -11.41
CA GLU A 50 -11.18 -2.64 -11.68
C GLU A 50 -11.77 -3.26 -12.97
N LYS A 51 -10.94 -3.54 -13.97
CA LYS A 51 -11.36 -4.25 -15.19
C LYS A 51 -11.74 -5.70 -14.91
N GLU A 52 -11.07 -6.36 -13.96
CA GLU A 52 -11.35 -7.75 -13.58
C GLU A 52 -12.78 -7.91 -13.03
N LYS A 53 -13.29 -6.93 -12.27
CA LYS A 53 -14.72 -6.89 -11.86
C LYS A 53 -15.65 -7.08 -13.05
N TYR A 54 -15.41 -6.34 -14.14
CA TYR A 54 -16.24 -6.42 -15.35
C TYR A 54 -15.96 -7.66 -16.19
N SER A 55 -14.71 -8.17 -16.16
CA SER A 55 -14.35 -9.46 -16.76
C SER A 55 -15.06 -10.62 -16.09
N GLU A 56 -15.19 -10.59 -14.76
CA GLU A 56 -15.95 -11.55 -13.97
C GLU A 56 -17.44 -11.48 -14.31
N MET A 57 -18.04 -10.29 -14.34
CA MET A 57 -19.44 -10.12 -14.79
C MET A 57 -19.65 -10.68 -16.22
N ALA A 58 -18.69 -10.49 -17.12
CA ALA A 58 -18.75 -11.06 -18.47
C ALA A 58 -18.59 -12.59 -18.48
N ARG A 59 -17.78 -13.15 -17.58
CA ARG A 59 -17.61 -14.60 -17.41
C ARG A 59 -18.88 -15.23 -16.85
N GLU A 60 -19.46 -14.64 -15.80
CA GLU A 60 -20.72 -15.07 -15.20
C GLU A 60 -21.87 -15.01 -16.21
N TRP A 61 -21.96 -13.93 -16.99
CA TRP A 61 -22.98 -13.82 -18.02
C TRP A 61 -22.82 -14.89 -19.11
N ARG A 62 -21.58 -15.19 -19.54
CA ARG A 62 -21.33 -16.28 -20.50
C ARG A 62 -21.71 -17.64 -19.91
N ALA A 63 -21.36 -17.89 -18.65
CA ALA A 63 -21.71 -19.12 -17.94
C ALA A 63 -23.25 -19.27 -17.83
N ALA A 64 -23.97 -18.19 -17.49
CA ALA A 64 -25.42 -18.17 -17.41
C ALA A 64 -26.12 -18.35 -18.77
N GLN A 65 -25.46 -18.00 -19.89
CA GLN A 65 -26.01 -18.17 -21.24
C GLN A 65 -25.78 -19.57 -21.82
N GLY A 66 -25.15 -20.49 -21.08
CA GLY A 66 -24.98 -21.89 -21.49
C GLY A 66 -24.22 -22.08 -22.80
N LYS A 67 -23.43 -21.08 -23.23
CA LYS A 67 -22.60 -21.16 -24.43
C LYS A 67 -21.17 -21.49 -24.04
N ASP A 68 -20.92 -22.78 -23.88
CA ASP A 68 -19.60 -23.35 -24.06
C ASP A 68 -19.13 -23.06 -25.49
N SER A 69 -18.29 -22.05 -25.64
CA SER A 69 -17.45 -21.88 -26.81
C SER A 69 -16.01 -21.90 -26.34
N GLY A 70 -15.40 -23.07 -26.50
CA GLY A 70 -13.99 -23.34 -26.25
C GLY A 70 -13.05 -22.47 -27.09
N PRO A 71 -11.74 -22.56 -26.83
CA PRO A 71 -10.76 -21.57 -27.29
C PRO A 71 -10.58 -21.66 -28.81
N SER A 72 -10.70 -20.52 -29.49
CA SER A 72 -10.36 -20.42 -30.91
C SER A 72 -8.85 -20.53 -31.08
N GLU A 73 -8.44 -21.71 -31.54
CA GLU A 73 -7.15 -22.08 -32.08
C GLU A 73 -6.73 -21.17 -33.25
N LYS A 74 -5.55 -20.53 -33.15
CA LYS A 74 -4.76 -20.10 -34.31
C LYS A 74 -3.26 -20.30 -34.04
N GLN A 75 -2.72 -21.32 -34.73
CA GLN A 75 -1.43 -21.33 -35.43
C GLN A 75 -0.13 -21.31 -34.59
N LYS A 76 0.52 -22.47 -34.41
CA LYS A 76 1.58 -23.03 -35.30
C LYS A 76 2.43 -24.09 -34.56
N LEU A 77 2.37 -25.31 -35.08
CA LEU A 77 3.35 -26.42 -35.14
C LEU A 77 4.72 -26.23 -34.45
N VAL A 78 5.14 -27.19 -33.62
CA VAL A 78 6.08 -28.29 -33.96
C VAL A 78 6.10 -29.30 -32.79
N SER A 79 6.10 -30.59 -33.15
CA SER A 79 5.83 -31.76 -32.31
C SER A 79 7.09 -32.30 -31.60
N THR A 80 6.93 -32.82 -30.38
CA THR A 80 7.69 -33.98 -29.86
C THR A 80 6.83 -34.71 -28.80
N PRO A 81 6.85 -36.05 -28.70
CA PRO A 81 5.72 -36.83 -28.22
C PRO A 81 5.83 -37.37 -26.77
N LEU A 82 4.66 -37.41 -26.12
CA LEU A 82 4.12 -38.45 -25.23
C LEU A 82 4.91 -38.88 -23.96
N ARG A 83 4.45 -38.37 -22.80
CA ARG A 83 4.34 -39.18 -21.55
C ARG A 83 2.97 -38.96 -20.90
N ARG A 84 2.44 -40.05 -20.34
CA ARG A 84 1.03 -40.40 -20.02
C ARG A 84 0.25 -39.37 -19.15
N PRO A 85 -1.09 -39.25 -19.32
CA PRO A 85 -1.94 -38.43 -18.45
C PRO A 85 -2.21 -39.16 -17.11
N GLY A 86 -1.65 -38.61 -16.02
CA GLY A 86 -2.05 -38.94 -14.66
C GLY A 86 -3.30 -38.14 -14.25
N MET A 87 -4.26 -38.85 -13.69
CA MET A 87 -5.59 -38.46 -13.24
C MET A 87 -5.76 -37.01 -12.75
N LEU A 88 -6.83 -36.38 -13.29
CA LEU A 88 -7.47 -35.16 -12.78
C LEU A 88 -7.86 -35.35 -11.30
N VAL A 89 -7.10 -34.74 -10.39
CA VAL A 89 -7.55 -34.48 -9.02
C VAL A 89 -8.39 -33.20 -9.04
N PRO A 90 -9.64 -33.22 -8.55
CA PRO A 90 -10.47 -32.02 -8.46
C PRO A 90 -9.79 -30.96 -7.58
N LYS A 91 -9.77 -29.71 -8.04
CA LYS A 91 -9.44 -28.53 -7.21
C LYS A 91 -10.24 -28.64 -5.90
N PRO A 92 -9.60 -28.52 -4.72
CA PRO A 92 -10.36 -28.31 -3.50
C PRO A 92 -11.08 -26.97 -3.67
N SER A 93 -12.41 -26.99 -3.62
CA SER A 93 -13.18 -25.81 -3.29
C SER A 93 -12.61 -25.26 -1.99
N VAL A 94 -11.99 -24.07 -2.05
CA VAL A 94 -11.50 -23.38 -0.87
C VAL A 94 -12.74 -23.01 -0.05
N SER A 95 -13.04 -23.84 0.94
CA SER A 95 -13.91 -23.49 2.05
C SER A 95 -13.37 -22.20 2.68
N PRO A 96 -14.23 -21.28 3.14
CA PRO A 96 -13.79 -20.15 3.95
C PRO A 96 -12.92 -20.69 5.11
N PRO A 97 -11.82 -20.01 5.46
CA PRO A 97 -10.96 -20.44 6.56
C PRO A 97 -11.81 -20.68 7.80
N ASP A 98 -11.64 -21.86 8.40
CA ASP A 98 -12.32 -22.22 9.64
C ASP A 98 -11.94 -21.19 10.71
N MET A 99 -12.89 -20.33 11.06
CA MET A 99 -12.74 -19.23 12.02
C MET A 99 -12.56 -19.72 13.46
N SER A 100 -12.52 -21.04 13.69
CA SER A 100 -12.35 -21.68 14.99
C SER A 100 -10.99 -21.37 15.66
N ASN A 101 -9.97 -20.96 14.89
CA ASN A 101 -8.66 -20.56 15.44
C ASN A 101 -8.67 -19.18 16.11
N LEU A 102 -9.69 -18.34 15.88
CA LEU A 102 -9.90 -17.11 16.64
C LEU A 102 -10.73 -17.39 17.90
N SER A 103 -10.25 -18.30 18.77
CA SER A 103 -10.87 -18.54 20.08
C SER A 103 -10.53 -17.39 21.05
N ILE A 104 -10.89 -16.15 20.71
CA ILE A 104 -10.81 -15.01 21.60
C ILE A 104 -12.06 -15.04 22.49
N LYS A 105 -11.95 -15.68 23.67
CA LYS A 105 -13.10 -16.01 24.53
C LYS A 105 -13.59 -14.87 25.43
N SER A 106 -12.86 -13.76 25.53
CA SER A 106 -13.25 -12.61 26.37
C SER A 106 -12.62 -11.31 25.90
N ASP A 107 -13.24 -10.18 26.26
CA ASP A 107 -12.67 -8.84 26.06
C ASP A 107 -11.28 -8.73 26.70
N GLN A 108 -11.06 -9.38 27.85
CA GLN A 108 -9.78 -9.38 28.54
C GLN A 108 -8.69 -10.14 27.76
N ALA A 109 -9.07 -11.24 27.09
CA ALA A 109 -8.16 -11.96 26.20
C ALA A 109 -7.82 -11.15 24.96
N LEU A 110 -8.75 -10.32 24.48
CA LEU A 110 -8.51 -9.42 23.35
C LEU A 110 -7.59 -8.25 23.74
N LEU A 111 -7.84 -7.63 24.89
CA LEU A 111 -7.03 -6.51 25.41
C LEU A 111 -5.59 -6.93 25.73
N GLY A 112 -5.41 -8.13 26.29
CA GLY A 112 -4.09 -8.72 26.53
C GLY A 112 -3.50 -9.46 25.31
N GLY A 113 -4.23 -9.51 24.21
CA GLY A 113 -3.83 -10.22 22.99
C GLY A 113 -2.66 -9.52 22.31
N VAL A 114 -1.62 -10.29 21.99
CA VAL A 114 -0.50 -9.83 21.18
C VAL A 114 -0.68 -10.33 19.75
N PHE A 115 -0.64 -9.41 18.80
CA PHE A 115 -0.74 -9.66 17.37
C PHE A 115 0.57 -9.30 16.67
N TYR A 116 0.94 -10.07 15.66
CA TYR A 116 2.11 -9.80 14.83
C TYR A 116 1.68 -9.43 13.42
N PHE A 117 2.02 -8.23 12.98
CA PHE A 117 1.76 -7.77 11.61
C PHE A 117 3.03 -7.85 10.78
N LEU A 118 2.98 -8.58 9.67
CA LEU A 118 4.12 -8.84 8.80
C LEU A 118 3.84 -8.41 7.36
N ASN A 119 4.82 -7.78 6.73
CA ASN A 119 4.84 -7.57 5.29
C ASN A 119 6.25 -7.80 4.74
N ILE A 120 6.31 -8.25 3.49
CA ILE A 120 7.55 -8.48 2.74
C ILE A 120 7.38 -7.80 1.39
N PHE A 121 8.31 -6.95 0.98
CA PHE A 121 8.38 -6.47 -0.40
C PHE A 121 9.30 -7.34 -1.25
N SER A 122 9.03 -7.33 -2.56
CA SER A 122 9.85 -8.01 -3.56
C SER A 122 10.15 -7.07 -4.72
N HIS A 123 11.20 -7.38 -5.49
CA HIS A 123 11.47 -6.71 -6.78
C HIS A 123 10.46 -7.12 -7.87
N GLY A 124 9.17 -6.98 -7.58
CA GLY A 124 8.07 -7.35 -8.47
C GLY A 124 7.64 -8.81 -8.39
N GLU A 125 6.64 -9.12 -9.23
CA GLU A 125 6.09 -10.44 -9.44
C GLU A 125 6.55 -10.95 -10.83
N LEU A 126 7.43 -11.95 -10.84
CA LEU A 126 7.94 -12.53 -12.07
C LEU A 126 6.91 -13.48 -12.67
N PRO A 127 6.86 -13.68 -14.00
CA PRO A 127 5.85 -14.54 -14.64
C PRO A 127 5.74 -15.95 -14.04
N PRO A 128 4.57 -16.62 -14.16
CA PRO A 128 4.30 -17.88 -13.44
C PRO A 128 5.25 -19.03 -13.79
N HIS A 129 5.89 -18.98 -14.96
CA HIS A 129 6.86 -19.97 -15.42
C HIS A 129 8.27 -19.75 -14.83
N CYS A 130 8.53 -18.62 -14.18
CA CYS A 130 9.77 -18.39 -13.47
C CYS A 130 9.71 -19.09 -12.11
N GLU A 131 10.67 -19.99 -11.83
CA GLU A 131 10.77 -20.66 -10.52
C GLU A 131 10.84 -19.65 -9.37
N GLN A 132 11.46 -18.51 -9.63
CA GLN A 132 11.59 -17.41 -8.69
C GLN A 132 10.42 -16.44 -8.85
N ARG A 133 9.19 -16.84 -8.49
CA ARG A 133 7.97 -16.02 -8.63
C ARG A 133 8.08 -14.64 -7.96
N PHE A 134 8.69 -14.58 -6.77
CA PHE A 134 9.02 -13.34 -6.08
C PHE A 134 10.50 -13.29 -5.68
N LEU A 135 11.07 -12.09 -5.61
CA LEU A 135 12.43 -11.85 -5.15
C LEU A 135 12.39 -10.94 -3.90
N PRO A 136 12.40 -11.49 -2.68
CA PRO A 136 12.24 -10.69 -1.46
C PRO A 136 13.40 -9.70 -1.30
N CYS A 137 13.09 -8.45 -0.98
CA CYS A 137 14.06 -7.36 -0.82
C CYS A 137 13.96 -6.64 0.52
N GLU A 138 12.82 -6.71 1.20
CA GLU A 138 12.60 -6.06 2.50
C GLU A 138 11.55 -6.82 3.29
N ILE A 139 11.73 -6.90 4.61
CA ILE A 139 10.76 -7.43 5.56
C ILE A 139 10.55 -6.44 6.71
N GLY A 140 9.29 -6.32 7.14
CA GLY A 140 8.90 -5.56 8.31
C GLY A 140 7.91 -6.35 9.14
N CYS A 141 8.12 -6.40 10.46
CA CYS A 141 7.22 -7.03 11.42
C CYS A 141 6.98 -6.11 12.61
N VAL A 142 5.75 -6.04 13.09
CA VAL A 142 5.37 -5.24 14.27
C VAL A 142 4.67 -6.14 15.28
N LYS A 143 5.12 -6.07 16.54
CA LYS A 143 4.45 -6.66 17.70
C LYS A 143 3.50 -5.62 18.27
N TYR A 144 2.21 -5.94 18.29
CA TYR A 144 1.13 -5.02 18.61
C TYR A 144 0.19 -5.61 19.67
N SER A 145 -0.27 -4.78 20.60
CA SER A 145 -1.44 -5.08 21.42
C SER A 145 -2.40 -3.90 21.36
N LEU A 146 -3.70 -4.16 21.54
CA LEU A 146 -4.69 -3.09 21.52
C LEU A 146 -4.54 -2.15 22.73
N GLN A 147 -3.98 -2.65 23.84
CA GLN A 147 -3.78 -1.92 25.09
C GLN A 147 -2.54 -1.02 25.10
N GLU A 148 -1.42 -1.48 24.51
CA GLU A 148 -0.14 -0.76 24.56
C GLU A 148 0.22 -0.11 23.21
N GLY A 149 -0.49 -0.48 22.14
CA GLY A 149 -0.15 -0.09 20.78
C GLY A 149 1.03 -0.91 20.24
N ILE A 150 1.94 -0.25 19.54
CA ILE A 150 3.16 -0.86 19.02
C ILE A 150 4.15 -1.11 20.16
N MET A 151 4.35 -2.37 20.52
CA MET A 151 5.25 -2.82 21.60
C MET A 151 6.70 -2.93 21.12
N ALA A 152 6.90 -3.43 19.91
CA ALA A 152 8.23 -3.58 19.30
C ALA A 152 8.10 -3.70 17.79
N ASP A 153 9.20 -3.40 17.09
CA ASP A 153 9.28 -3.59 15.64
C ASP A 153 10.58 -4.26 15.20
N PHE A 154 10.49 -5.00 14.11
CA PHE A 154 11.58 -5.68 13.42
C PHE A 154 11.59 -5.26 11.96
N HIS A 155 12.76 -4.88 11.46
CA HIS A 155 12.97 -4.51 10.07
C HIS A 155 14.29 -5.05 9.58
N SER A 156 14.31 -5.54 8.34
CA SER A 156 15.54 -5.95 7.67
C SER A 156 15.40 -5.87 6.16
N PHE A 157 16.50 -5.53 5.49
CA PHE A 157 16.63 -5.70 4.05
C PHE A 157 17.10 -7.11 3.74
N ILE A 158 16.59 -7.66 2.64
CA ILE A 158 16.87 -9.02 2.21
C ILE A 158 17.68 -8.96 0.92
N ASN A 159 18.76 -9.72 0.85
CA ASN A 159 19.43 -9.99 -0.41
C ASN A 159 18.58 -10.95 -1.25
N PRO A 160 18.03 -10.52 -2.40
CA PRO A 160 17.15 -11.33 -3.23
C PRO A 160 17.87 -12.54 -3.88
N GLY A 161 19.21 -12.51 -3.93
CA GLY A 161 20.02 -13.45 -4.70
C GLY A 161 20.18 -13.03 -6.17
N GLU A 162 20.54 -13.99 -7.03
CA GLU A 162 20.71 -13.72 -8.46
C GLU A 162 19.36 -13.49 -9.15
N ILE A 163 19.23 -12.35 -9.84
CA ILE A 163 18.05 -12.06 -10.65
C ILE A 163 17.99 -13.03 -11.83
N PRO A 164 16.87 -13.73 -12.06
CA PRO A 164 16.70 -14.61 -13.21
C PRO A 164 16.99 -13.90 -14.54
N ARG A 165 17.73 -14.57 -15.43
CA ARG A 165 18.12 -14.03 -16.74
C ARG A 165 16.88 -13.61 -17.53
N GLY A 166 16.93 -12.42 -18.13
CA GLY A 166 15.82 -11.83 -18.88
C GLY A 166 14.82 -11.02 -18.05
N PHE A 167 14.85 -11.11 -16.71
CA PHE A 167 13.85 -10.45 -15.85
C PHE A 167 14.34 -9.15 -15.19
N ARG A 168 15.58 -8.72 -15.46
CA ARG A 168 16.17 -7.51 -14.85
C ARG A 168 15.30 -6.26 -15.01
N PHE A 169 14.77 -6.03 -16.21
CA PHE A 169 13.91 -4.87 -16.49
C PHE A 169 12.62 -4.90 -15.65
N HIS A 170 11.99 -6.07 -15.52
CA HIS A 170 10.78 -6.22 -14.71
C HIS A 170 11.04 -5.91 -13.25
N CYS A 171 12.15 -6.43 -12.69
CA CYS A 171 12.55 -6.15 -11.33
C CYS A 171 12.85 -4.67 -11.09
N GLN A 172 13.54 -4.02 -12.03
CA GLN A 172 13.87 -2.60 -11.95
C GLN A 172 12.60 -1.75 -11.97
N ALA A 173 11.72 -1.97 -12.95
CA ALA A 173 10.48 -1.20 -13.08
C ALA A 173 9.57 -1.36 -11.86
N ALA A 174 9.47 -2.57 -11.31
CA ALA A 174 8.70 -2.82 -10.09
C ALA A 174 9.31 -2.09 -8.88
N SER A 175 10.64 -2.13 -8.73
CA SER A 175 11.33 -1.40 -7.67
C SER A 175 11.10 0.11 -7.78
N ASP A 176 11.33 0.69 -8.96
CA ASP A 176 11.19 2.14 -9.21
C ASP A 176 9.76 2.64 -8.93
N SER A 177 8.76 1.79 -9.21
CA SER A 177 7.35 2.11 -8.98
C SER A 177 6.91 1.99 -7.51
N SER A 178 7.70 1.35 -6.65
CA SER A 178 7.32 1.05 -5.27
C SER A 178 8.43 1.44 -4.29
N HIS A 179 9.16 0.46 -3.76
CA HIS A 179 10.08 0.58 -2.64
C HIS A 179 11.45 1.19 -3.03
N LYS A 180 11.75 1.33 -4.33
CA LYS A 180 12.98 1.89 -4.92
C LYS A 180 14.30 1.31 -4.37
N ILE A 181 14.25 0.09 -3.86
CA ILE A 181 15.45 -0.61 -3.36
C ILE A 181 16.24 -1.07 -4.60
N PRO A 182 17.53 -0.72 -4.71
CA PRO A 182 18.35 -1.15 -5.84
C PRO A 182 18.33 -2.67 -6.03
N ILE A 183 18.12 -3.12 -7.27
CA ILE A 183 18.05 -4.56 -7.60
C ILE A 183 19.43 -5.25 -7.60
N SER A 184 20.51 -4.48 -7.51
CA SER A 184 21.89 -4.98 -7.54
C SER A 184 22.78 -4.10 -6.68
N ASN A 185 23.82 -4.68 -6.08
CA ASN A 185 24.81 -3.99 -5.25
C ASN A 185 24.20 -3.20 -4.07
N PHE A 186 23.14 -3.72 -3.46
CA PHE A 186 22.55 -3.11 -2.27
C PHE A 186 23.21 -3.65 -1.00
N GLU A 187 24.04 -2.82 -0.37
CA GLU A 187 24.93 -3.22 0.72
C GLU A 187 24.20 -3.57 2.03
N PHE A 188 22.97 -3.08 2.22
CA PHE A 188 22.20 -3.32 3.44
C PHE A 188 21.45 -4.66 3.45
N GLY A 189 21.43 -5.40 2.33
CA GLY A 189 20.71 -6.66 2.21
C GLY A 189 21.40 -7.80 2.96
N HIS A 190 20.71 -8.41 3.92
CA HIS A 190 21.17 -9.59 4.65
C HIS A 190 20.77 -10.89 3.95
N ASP A 191 21.48 -11.99 4.25
CA ASP A 191 21.13 -13.29 3.71
C ASP A 191 19.76 -13.78 4.24
N GLN A 192 19.04 -14.52 3.39
CA GLN A 192 17.66 -14.93 3.67
C GLN A 192 17.52 -15.78 4.95
N ALA A 193 18.51 -16.62 5.25
CA ALA A 193 18.49 -17.49 6.42
C ALA A 193 18.66 -16.70 7.73
N THR A 194 19.60 -15.74 7.77
CA THR A 194 19.82 -14.84 8.91
C THR A 194 18.59 -13.97 9.16
N VAL A 195 17.98 -13.42 8.12
CA VAL A 195 16.77 -12.61 8.26
C VAL A 195 15.63 -13.43 8.86
N LEU A 196 15.43 -14.66 8.37
CA LEU A 196 14.40 -15.55 8.89
C LEU A 196 14.67 -15.94 10.36
N GLN A 197 15.91 -16.25 10.70
CA GLN A 197 16.29 -16.57 12.08
C GLN A 197 16.05 -15.38 13.03
N ASN A 198 16.34 -14.16 12.59
CA ASN A 198 16.08 -12.95 13.36
C ASN A 198 14.57 -12.67 13.50
N LEU A 199 13.77 -12.96 12.47
CA LEU A 199 12.32 -12.90 12.56
C LEU A 199 11.78 -13.90 13.60
N TYR A 200 12.25 -15.15 13.58
CA TYR A 200 11.86 -16.15 14.58
C TYR A 200 12.25 -15.76 16.00
N LYS A 201 13.46 -15.19 16.16
CA LYS A 201 13.88 -14.61 17.44
C LYS A 201 12.91 -13.51 17.85
N PHE A 202 12.57 -12.57 16.96
CA PHE A 202 11.64 -11.49 17.28
C PHE A 202 10.26 -11.99 17.74
N ILE A 203 9.71 -13.01 17.06
CA ILE A 203 8.38 -13.55 17.34
C ILE A 203 8.31 -14.35 18.67
N HIS A 204 9.46 -14.65 19.30
CA HIS A 204 9.61 -15.27 20.63
C HIS A 204 8.42 -16.17 21.02
N PRO A 205 8.32 -17.38 20.46
CA PRO A 205 7.29 -18.31 20.91
C PRO A 205 7.53 -18.64 22.38
N ASN A 206 6.48 -18.65 23.19
CA ASN A 206 6.50 -19.50 24.37
C ASN A 206 6.74 -20.93 23.87
N PRO A 207 7.63 -21.72 24.50
CA PRO A 207 8.00 -23.04 24.00
C PRO A 207 6.76 -23.88 23.64
N GLY A 208 6.58 -24.17 22.35
CA GLY A 208 5.54 -25.06 21.83
C GLY A 208 4.39 -24.42 21.04
N ASN A 209 4.09 -23.13 21.21
CA ASN A 209 2.96 -22.49 20.50
C ASN A 209 3.41 -21.21 19.78
N TRP A 210 3.52 -21.29 18.44
CA TRP A 210 3.78 -20.13 17.59
C TRP A 210 2.54 -19.27 17.46
N PRO A 211 2.63 -17.94 17.68
CA PRO A 211 1.50 -17.05 17.46
C PRO A 211 1.21 -16.89 15.96
N PRO A 212 -0.06 -16.69 15.57
CA PRO A 212 -0.41 -16.39 14.20
C PRO A 212 0.16 -15.04 13.78
N ILE A 213 0.55 -14.94 12.51
CA ILE A 213 1.04 -13.72 11.88
C ILE A 213 -0.02 -13.23 10.90
N TYR A 214 -0.23 -11.93 10.86
CA TYR A 214 -1.24 -11.29 10.03
C TYR A 214 -0.61 -10.41 8.96
N CYS A 215 -1.12 -10.50 7.74
CA CYS A 215 -0.77 -9.61 6.62
C CYS A 215 -2.04 -9.15 5.89
N LYS A 216 -1.96 -8.12 5.05
CA LYS A 216 -3.10 -7.74 4.20
C LYS A 216 -3.44 -8.86 3.22
N SER A 217 -4.72 -9.01 2.91
CA SER A 217 -5.18 -10.05 1.97
C SER A 217 -4.51 -9.95 0.59
N ASP A 218 -4.25 -8.73 0.11
CA ASP A 218 -3.60 -8.46 -1.18
C ASP A 218 -2.10 -8.85 -1.19
N ASP A 219 -1.43 -8.77 -0.04
CA ASP A 219 -0.01 -9.09 0.10
C ASP A 219 0.24 -10.57 0.44
N ARG A 220 -0.80 -11.30 0.86
CA ARG A 220 -0.69 -12.66 1.41
C ARG A 220 0.00 -13.64 0.47
N ALA A 221 -0.29 -13.58 -0.84
CA ALA A 221 0.34 -14.46 -1.81
C ALA A 221 1.86 -14.26 -1.88
N ARG A 222 2.31 -13.00 -1.89
CA ARG A 222 3.72 -12.61 -1.90
C ARG A 222 4.41 -12.99 -0.60
N VAL A 223 3.81 -12.61 0.55
CA VAL A 223 4.38 -12.87 1.88
C VAL A 223 4.55 -14.37 2.13
N ASN A 224 3.50 -15.16 1.90
CA ASN A 224 3.53 -16.61 2.06
C ASN A 224 4.59 -17.27 1.18
N TRP A 225 4.70 -16.82 -0.08
CA TRP A 225 5.69 -17.37 -1.00
C TRP A 225 7.12 -17.04 -0.55
N CYS A 226 7.37 -15.79 -0.14
CA CYS A 226 8.67 -15.36 0.35
C CYS A 226 9.09 -16.11 1.63
N LEU A 227 8.18 -16.28 2.60
CA LEU A 227 8.45 -17.06 3.82
C LEU A 227 8.85 -18.50 3.48
N LYS A 228 8.05 -19.20 2.67
CA LYS A 228 8.35 -20.57 2.23
C LYS A 228 9.66 -20.68 1.45
N ARG A 229 10.04 -19.64 0.70
CA ARG A 229 11.34 -19.61 0.02
C ARG A 229 12.49 -19.46 1.02
N MET A 230 12.37 -18.54 1.98
CA MET A 230 13.38 -18.31 3.00
C MET A 230 13.56 -19.55 3.90
N GLU A 231 12.46 -20.25 4.24
CA GLU A 231 12.48 -21.52 4.98
C GLU A 231 13.25 -22.63 4.27
N ARG A 232 13.20 -22.68 2.92
CA ARG A 232 13.98 -23.65 2.15
C ARG A 232 15.48 -23.37 2.18
N ALA A 233 15.86 -22.11 2.37
CA ALA A 233 17.25 -21.68 2.50
C ALA A 233 17.78 -21.81 3.94
N SER A 234 16.90 -22.03 4.92
CA SER A 234 17.26 -22.20 6.33
C SER A 234 17.18 -23.66 6.75
N GLU A 235 18.03 -24.06 7.68
CA GLU A 235 17.93 -25.37 8.35
C GLU A 235 16.77 -25.40 9.37
N ILE A 236 16.30 -24.22 9.80
CA ILE A 236 15.27 -24.06 10.81
C ILE A 236 13.92 -23.93 10.11
N ARG A 237 13.05 -24.92 10.31
CA ARG A 237 11.66 -24.89 9.86
C ARG A 237 10.75 -24.64 11.04
N GLN A 238 9.92 -23.60 10.94
CA GLN A 238 8.86 -23.31 11.88
C GLN A 238 7.57 -23.14 11.08
N ASP A 239 6.47 -23.65 11.60
CA ASP A 239 5.18 -23.53 10.92
C ASP A 239 4.51 -22.23 11.36
N LEU A 240 4.79 -21.16 10.62
CA LEU A 240 4.15 -19.86 10.85
C LEU A 240 2.78 -19.83 10.18
N GLU A 241 1.72 -19.75 10.98
CA GLU A 241 0.37 -19.56 10.47
C GLU A 241 0.18 -18.13 9.96
N LEU A 242 0.01 -17.97 8.64
CA LEU A 242 -0.22 -16.66 8.00
C LEU A 242 -1.71 -16.42 7.71
N LEU A 243 -2.31 -15.54 8.50
CA LEU A 243 -3.70 -15.10 8.45
C LEU A 243 -3.83 -13.69 7.84
N THR A 244 -5.07 -13.26 7.56
CA THR A 244 -5.34 -11.92 7.02
C THR A 244 -5.70 -10.94 8.13
N VAL A 245 -5.24 -9.69 8.00
CA VAL A 245 -5.62 -8.61 8.91
C VAL A 245 -7.11 -8.30 8.81
N GLU A 246 -7.68 -8.45 7.61
CA GLU A 246 -9.10 -8.22 7.37
C GLU A 246 -9.96 -9.18 8.19
N ASP A 247 -9.63 -10.48 8.20
CA ASP A 247 -10.35 -11.48 9.00
C ASP A 247 -10.16 -11.23 10.51
N LEU A 248 -8.96 -10.78 10.94
CA LEU A 248 -8.74 -10.37 12.33
C LEU A 248 -9.67 -9.22 12.75
N VAL A 249 -9.71 -8.14 11.96
CA VAL A 249 -10.55 -6.98 12.26
C VAL A 249 -12.03 -7.38 12.28
N VAL A 250 -12.48 -8.17 11.29
CA VAL A 250 -13.85 -8.72 11.28
C VAL A 250 -14.15 -9.51 12.55
N GLY A 251 -13.24 -10.40 12.97
CA GLY A 251 -13.38 -11.21 14.18
C GLY A 251 -13.49 -10.35 15.45
N ILE A 252 -12.69 -9.30 15.56
CA ILE A 252 -12.75 -8.36 16.70
C ILE A 252 -14.11 -7.64 16.74
N TYR A 253 -14.60 -7.16 15.60
CA TYR A 253 -15.90 -6.49 15.54
C TYR A 253 -17.06 -7.43 15.87
N GLN A 254 -17.03 -8.66 15.35
CA GLN A 254 -18.04 -9.68 15.63
C GLN A 254 -18.08 -10.01 17.12
N GLN A 255 -16.91 -10.18 17.75
CA GLN A 255 -16.84 -10.50 19.17
C GLN A 255 -17.32 -9.34 20.06
N LYS A 256 -16.90 -8.10 19.78
CA LYS A 256 -17.20 -6.95 20.65
C LYS A 256 -18.58 -6.37 20.45
N PHE A 257 -19.04 -6.27 19.20
CA PHE A 257 -20.26 -5.56 18.84
C PHE A 257 -21.37 -6.46 18.32
N LEU A 258 -21.12 -7.77 18.19
CA LEU A 258 -22.05 -8.72 17.54
C LEU A 258 -22.46 -8.25 16.13
N LYS A 259 -21.54 -7.56 15.44
CA LYS A 259 -21.72 -7.02 14.10
C LYS A 259 -20.59 -7.48 13.21
N GLU A 260 -20.93 -7.88 12.00
CA GLU A 260 -19.95 -8.20 10.98
C GLU A 260 -19.74 -6.97 10.07
N PRO A 261 -18.59 -6.28 10.16
CA PRO A 261 -18.28 -5.20 9.25
C PRO A 261 -18.04 -5.77 7.85
N SER A 262 -18.42 -5.03 6.81
CA SER A 262 -18.11 -5.46 5.45
C SER A 262 -16.60 -5.54 5.22
N LYS A 263 -16.12 -6.61 4.59
CA LYS A 263 -14.68 -6.75 4.25
C LYS A 263 -14.17 -5.59 3.38
N THR A 264 -15.03 -5.03 2.52
CA THR A 264 -14.71 -3.85 1.70
C THR A 264 -14.44 -2.61 2.56
N TRP A 265 -15.24 -2.40 3.62
CA TRP A 265 -14.99 -1.32 4.58
C TRP A 265 -13.69 -1.54 5.35
N VAL A 266 -13.40 -2.77 5.78
CA VAL A 266 -12.15 -3.10 6.47
C VAL A 266 -10.94 -2.85 5.57
N ARG A 267 -10.99 -3.22 4.28
CA ARG A 267 -9.92 -2.89 3.32
C ARG A 267 -9.73 -1.37 3.18
N SER A 268 -10.83 -0.64 3.02
CA SER A 268 -10.81 0.83 2.93
C SER A 268 -10.22 1.48 4.19
N LEU A 269 -10.50 0.92 5.37
CA LEU A 269 -9.92 1.35 6.65
C LEU A 269 -8.39 1.15 6.66
N LEU A 270 -7.90 0.02 6.15
CA LEU A 270 -6.47 -0.30 6.12
C LEU A 270 -5.69 0.44 5.02
N ASP A 271 -6.37 1.00 4.03
CA ASP A 271 -5.78 1.70 2.88
C ASP A 271 -5.74 3.23 3.04
N VAL A 272 -6.14 3.75 4.20
CA VAL A 272 -6.01 5.18 4.50
C VAL A 272 -4.54 5.63 4.41
N ALA A 273 -4.33 6.86 3.96
CA ALA A 273 -3.00 7.47 3.80
C ALA A 273 -2.68 8.50 4.91
N MET A 274 -3.39 8.43 6.05
CA MET A 274 -3.35 9.45 7.09
C MET A 274 -1.95 9.65 7.71
N TRP A 275 -1.15 8.58 7.79
CA TRP A 275 0.18 8.59 8.42
C TRP A 275 1.32 8.30 7.46
N ASP A 276 1.05 8.24 6.15
CA ASP A 276 2.07 7.89 5.14
C ASP A 276 3.22 8.92 5.11
N TYR A 277 2.96 10.16 5.57
CA TYR A 277 3.92 11.26 5.65
C TYR A 277 4.38 11.58 7.09
N SER A 278 3.93 10.83 8.09
CA SER A 278 4.36 11.03 9.49
C SER A 278 5.79 10.55 9.67
N SER A 279 6.57 11.26 10.49
CA SER A 279 7.95 10.86 10.76
C SER A 279 8.00 9.58 11.59
N ASN A 280 9.13 8.86 11.52
CA ASN A 280 9.40 7.65 12.31
C ASN A 280 8.44 6.47 12.02
N THR A 281 7.71 6.51 10.92
CA THR A 281 6.82 5.42 10.48
C THR A 281 7.55 4.42 9.60
N ARG A 282 8.57 4.85 8.84
CA ARG A 282 9.33 4.00 7.92
C ARG A 282 10.67 3.59 8.52
N CYS A 283 11.39 2.71 7.81
CA CYS A 283 12.77 2.39 8.18
C CYS A 283 13.70 3.58 7.90
N LYS A 284 14.87 3.59 8.55
CA LYS A 284 15.84 4.69 8.44
C LYS A 284 16.20 5.03 6.99
N TRP A 285 16.46 4.00 6.17
CA TRP A 285 16.86 4.21 4.78
C TRP A 285 15.72 4.81 3.94
N HIS A 286 14.48 4.35 4.12
CA HIS A 286 13.31 4.92 3.42
C HIS A 286 13.01 6.35 3.89
N GLU A 287 13.18 6.67 5.17
CA GLU A 287 13.08 8.03 5.71
C GLU A 287 14.11 8.98 5.06
N GLU A 288 15.37 8.55 4.99
CA GLU A 288 16.47 9.35 4.44
C GLU A 288 16.35 9.59 2.93
N ASN A 289 15.77 8.63 2.20
CA ASN A 289 15.59 8.70 0.75
C ASN A 289 14.21 9.23 0.32
N ASP A 290 13.36 9.62 1.28
CA ASP A 290 12.00 10.13 1.05
C ASP A 290 11.12 9.16 0.21
N ILE A 291 11.17 7.87 0.54
CA ILE A 291 10.40 6.83 -0.13
C ILE A 291 9.28 6.35 0.79
N LEU A 292 8.04 6.32 0.29
CA LEU A 292 6.85 5.95 1.08
C LEU A 292 6.68 4.44 1.27
N PHE A 293 7.02 3.65 0.24
CA PHE A 293 6.82 2.21 0.24
C PHE A 293 7.91 1.49 1.04
N CYS A 294 7.65 1.28 2.33
CA CYS A 294 8.51 0.55 3.26
C CYS A 294 7.71 -0.58 3.93
N ALA A 295 8.26 -1.79 3.98
CA ALA A 295 7.59 -2.94 4.59
C ALA A 295 7.23 -2.68 6.06
N LEU A 296 8.12 -2.04 6.82
CA LEU A 296 7.87 -1.63 8.21
C LEU A 296 6.70 -0.64 8.32
N ALA A 297 6.64 0.34 7.42
CA ALA A 297 5.59 1.35 7.44
C ALA A 297 4.22 0.75 7.17
N VAL A 298 4.12 -0.25 6.28
CA VAL A 298 2.86 -0.98 6.06
C VAL A 298 2.40 -1.66 7.36
N CYS A 299 3.30 -2.33 8.08
CA CYS A 299 2.97 -2.99 9.34
C CYS A 299 2.56 -2.01 10.44
N LYS A 300 3.28 -0.88 10.59
CA LYS A 300 2.93 0.18 11.54
C LYS A 300 1.58 0.81 11.19
N LYS A 301 1.33 1.07 9.90
CA LYS A 301 0.05 1.61 9.43
C LYS A 301 -1.13 0.73 9.79
N ILE A 302 -1.00 -0.60 9.65
CA ILE A 302 -2.03 -1.54 10.09
C ILE A 302 -2.34 -1.34 11.58
N ALA A 303 -1.31 -1.28 12.43
CA ALA A 303 -1.47 -1.04 13.87
C ALA A 303 -2.14 0.32 14.17
N TYR A 304 -1.80 1.37 13.42
CA TYR A 304 -2.42 2.69 13.57
C TYR A 304 -3.89 2.70 13.16
N CYS A 305 -4.24 2.06 12.05
CA CYS A 305 -5.63 1.94 11.58
C CYS A 305 -6.48 1.20 12.61
N ILE A 306 -5.98 0.08 13.12
CA ILE A 306 -6.65 -0.73 14.15
C ILE A 306 -6.81 0.08 15.43
N SER A 307 -5.76 0.73 15.92
CA SER A 307 -5.82 1.54 17.15
C SER A 307 -6.80 2.71 17.02
N ASN A 308 -6.71 3.48 15.93
CA ASN A 308 -7.59 4.62 15.70
C ASN A 308 -9.06 4.21 15.57
N SER A 309 -9.34 3.04 15.01
CA SER A 309 -10.70 2.53 14.84
C SER A 309 -11.26 1.85 16.09
N LEU A 310 -10.43 1.11 16.83
CA LEU A 310 -10.89 0.21 17.90
C LEU A 310 -10.55 0.71 19.29
N ALA A 311 -9.38 1.29 19.55
CA ALA A 311 -8.92 1.60 20.91
C ALA A 311 -9.92 2.47 21.67
N THR A 312 -10.46 3.51 21.02
CA THR A 312 -11.50 4.38 21.58
C THR A 312 -12.78 3.61 21.94
N LEU A 313 -13.15 2.60 21.14
CA LEU A 313 -14.33 1.78 21.39
C LEU A 313 -14.15 0.81 22.57
N PHE A 314 -12.90 0.49 22.92
CA PHE A 314 -12.54 -0.28 24.10
C PHE A 314 -12.24 0.59 25.33
N GLY A 315 -12.37 1.92 25.21
CA GLY A 315 -12.08 2.87 26.30
C GLY A 315 -10.58 3.04 26.57
N ILE A 316 -9.72 2.70 25.60
CA ILE A 316 -8.27 2.80 25.73
C ILE A 316 -7.83 4.19 25.29
N GLN A 317 -7.00 4.83 26.11
CA GLN A 317 -6.42 6.12 25.77
C GLN A 317 -5.32 5.93 24.72
N LEU A 318 -5.47 6.59 23.57
CA LEU A 318 -4.46 6.57 22.52
C LEU A 318 -3.16 7.24 23.00
N THR A 319 -2.04 6.56 22.79
CA THR A 319 -0.67 7.05 23.06
C THR A 319 0.12 7.17 21.76
N GLY A 320 1.35 7.70 21.82
CA GLY A 320 2.26 7.75 20.68
C GLY A 320 2.62 6.37 20.08
N ALA A 321 2.37 5.28 20.83
CA ALA A 321 2.52 3.92 20.34
C ALA A 321 1.28 3.42 19.56
N HIS A 322 0.11 4.02 19.78
CA HIS A 322 -1.14 3.67 19.12
C HIS A 322 -1.31 4.41 17.80
N VAL A 323 -0.93 5.68 17.78
CA VAL A 323 -0.93 6.55 16.59
C VAL A 323 0.28 7.48 16.71
N PRO A 324 0.98 7.80 15.61
CA PRO A 324 2.06 8.79 15.64
C PRO A 324 1.55 10.09 16.26
N LEU A 325 2.33 10.66 17.18
CA LEU A 325 2.08 12.02 17.65
C LEU A 325 2.17 12.92 16.42
N GLN A 326 1.14 13.75 16.18
CA GLN A 326 1.16 14.65 15.04
C GLN A 326 2.40 15.53 15.13
N ASP A 327 3.34 15.34 14.19
CA ASP A 327 4.52 16.20 14.04
C ASP A 327 4.16 17.61 13.52
N TYR A 328 2.90 18.01 13.65
CA TYR A 328 2.38 19.27 13.17
C TYR A 328 2.16 20.21 14.36
N GLU A 329 3.17 21.03 14.65
CA GLU A 329 2.86 22.36 15.20
C GLU A 329 2.11 23.11 14.11
N ALA A 330 0.78 23.08 14.19
CA ALA A 330 -0.05 23.94 13.39
C ALA A 330 0.27 25.39 13.75
N SER A 331 1.17 26.02 12.99
CA SER A 331 1.08 27.45 12.82
C SER A 331 -0.34 27.73 12.32
N ASN A 332 -1.11 28.50 13.11
CA ASN A 332 -2.56 28.71 13.00
C ASN A 332 -3.02 29.43 11.71
N SER A 333 -2.52 29.06 10.52
CA SER A 333 -2.84 29.76 9.27
C SER A 333 -3.05 28.89 8.03
N VAL A 334 -2.81 27.59 8.07
CA VAL A 334 -2.95 26.76 6.85
C VAL A 334 -4.27 25.99 6.86
N THR A 335 -5.22 26.47 6.05
CA THR A 335 -6.48 25.76 5.80
C THR A 335 -6.20 24.41 5.11
N PRO A 336 -6.94 23.33 5.45
CA PRO A 336 -6.72 21.97 4.93
C PRO A 336 -6.88 21.80 3.40
N LYS A 337 -7.18 22.88 2.67
CA LYS A 337 -7.25 22.90 1.20
C LYS A 337 -5.88 23.01 0.52
N MET A 338 -4.79 23.26 1.25
CA MET A 338 -3.49 23.56 0.65
C MET A 338 -2.52 22.37 0.53
N VAL A 339 -2.90 21.15 0.95
CA VAL A 339 -2.12 19.93 0.70
C VAL A 339 -2.66 19.20 -0.53
N VAL A 340 -2.64 19.89 -1.68
CA VAL A 340 -2.65 19.24 -2.99
C VAL A 340 -1.20 19.26 -3.45
N LEU A 341 -0.39 18.34 -2.93
CA LEU A 341 0.95 18.11 -3.45
C LEU A 341 0.79 17.52 -4.86
N ASP A 342 1.09 18.34 -5.85
CA ASP A 342 1.45 18.09 -7.25
C ASP A 342 1.30 16.64 -7.79
N ALA A 343 0.11 16.06 -7.65
CA ALA A 343 -0.25 14.78 -8.26
C ALA A 343 -0.17 14.85 -9.80
N GLY A 344 -0.08 16.08 -10.36
CA GLY A 344 0.14 16.33 -11.78
C GLY A 344 1.53 15.97 -12.29
N ARG A 345 2.57 15.96 -11.44
CA ARG A 345 3.93 15.57 -11.87
C ARG A 345 4.12 14.08 -12.12
N TYR A 346 3.31 13.22 -11.50
CA TYR A 346 3.45 11.76 -11.62
C TYR A 346 2.64 11.16 -12.78
N GLN A 347 1.77 11.93 -13.44
CA GLN A 347 0.96 11.43 -14.56
C GLN A 347 1.55 11.74 -15.95
N LYS A 348 2.70 12.41 -16.07
CA LYS A 348 3.23 12.89 -17.37
C LYS A 348 4.58 12.32 -17.85
N LEU A 349 5.15 11.34 -17.16
CA LEU A 349 6.34 10.61 -17.65
C LEU A 349 5.95 9.27 -18.29
N ARG A 350 5.22 9.36 -19.40
CA ARG A 350 5.19 8.34 -20.45
C ARG A 350 5.50 9.06 -21.75
N VAL A 351 6.44 8.50 -22.51
CA VAL A 351 6.93 8.97 -23.82
C VAL A 351 8.06 10.01 -23.73
N GLU A 352 9.29 9.52 -23.54
CA GLU A 352 10.46 9.78 -24.40
C GLU A 352 11.73 9.14 -23.80
N SER A 353 12.41 8.32 -24.59
CA SER A 353 13.82 7.91 -24.44
C SER A 353 14.46 8.22 -25.81
N PRO A 354 15.79 8.42 -25.97
CA PRO A 354 16.89 7.89 -25.14
C PRO A 354 18.11 8.82 -24.95
N GLY A 355 19.10 8.40 -24.15
CA GLY A 355 20.41 9.07 -24.09
C GLY A 355 21.37 8.49 -23.04
N PHE A 356 22.20 7.54 -23.47
CA PHE A 356 23.34 6.95 -22.74
C PHE A 356 24.40 8.00 -22.40
N CYS A 357 25.03 7.95 -21.22
CA CYS A 357 26.43 8.35 -20.98
C CYS A 357 27.01 7.67 -19.72
N HIS A 358 28.30 7.36 -19.81
CA HIS A 358 29.08 6.38 -19.04
C HIS A 358 29.71 6.89 -17.72
N PHE A 359 29.96 5.91 -16.82
CA PHE A 359 31.12 5.73 -15.90
C PHE A 359 31.72 6.92 -15.12
N ASN A 360 31.80 6.80 -13.78
CA ASN A 360 32.99 6.28 -13.10
C ASN A 360 32.83 6.24 -11.55
N SER A 361 33.38 5.18 -10.96
CA SER A 361 33.53 4.89 -9.52
C SER A 361 34.78 5.59 -8.96
N TYR A 362 34.81 5.95 -7.66
CA TYR A 362 36.01 5.81 -6.81
C TYR A 362 35.77 6.09 -5.30
N ASN A 363 36.35 5.19 -4.47
CA ASN A 363 36.82 5.29 -3.06
C ASN A 363 35.79 5.43 -1.92
N GLN A 364 35.57 4.44 -1.04
CA GLN A 364 36.45 3.78 -0.05
C GLN A 364 36.82 4.68 1.14
N GLU A 365 36.24 4.40 2.32
CA GLU A 365 36.87 4.69 3.62
C GLU A 365 36.30 3.84 4.77
N GLN A 366 37.09 3.72 5.82
CA GLN A 366 37.28 2.57 6.69
C GLN A 366 36.32 2.45 7.89
N ARG A 367 36.16 1.19 8.34
CA ARG A 367 35.59 0.76 9.63
C ARG A 367 36.35 1.33 10.83
N SER A 368 35.60 1.58 11.90
CA SER A 368 36.05 1.30 13.26
C SER A 368 34.89 0.70 14.08
N ASN A 369 35.19 -0.41 14.76
CA ASN A 369 34.29 -1.16 15.63
C ASN A 369 34.33 -0.55 17.04
N SER A 370 33.18 -0.52 17.72
CA SER A 370 33.15 -0.61 19.18
C SER A 370 31.91 -1.36 19.66
N SER A 371 32.12 -2.10 20.74
CA SER A 371 31.27 -3.12 21.34
C SER A 371 30.07 -2.56 22.10
N THR A 372 29.06 -3.42 22.31
CA THR A 372 28.43 -3.80 23.61
C THR A 372 26.90 -3.89 23.53
N GLY A 373 26.34 -5.06 23.85
CA GLY A 373 24.91 -5.25 24.21
C GLY A 373 24.16 -6.26 23.34
N TYR A 374 23.78 -7.41 23.92
CA TYR A 374 23.05 -8.51 23.29
C TYR A 374 21.61 -8.10 22.88
N TYR A 375 21.41 -7.70 21.63
CA TYR A 375 20.11 -7.71 20.94
C TYR A 375 20.31 -8.13 19.48
N PRO A 376 19.39 -8.91 18.87
CA PRO A 376 19.49 -9.25 17.45
C PRO A 376 19.39 -7.99 16.59
N SER A 377 20.21 -7.93 15.52
CA SER A 377 20.20 -6.83 14.55
C SER A 377 18.80 -6.62 13.98
N GLY A 378 18.32 -5.38 14.00
CA GLY A 378 17.03 -4.99 13.40
C GLY A 378 15.84 -4.85 14.36
N VAL A 379 16.01 -5.06 15.67
CA VAL A 379 14.94 -4.86 16.67
C VAL A 379 15.03 -3.47 17.31
N LYS A 380 13.92 -2.72 17.31
CA LYS A 380 13.77 -1.49 18.11
C LYS A 380 12.69 -1.70 19.16
N ILE A 381 13.01 -1.35 20.41
CA ILE A 381 12.07 -1.29 21.53
C ILE A 381 11.57 0.15 21.63
N SER A 382 10.25 0.36 21.77
CA SER A 382 9.70 1.69 22.01
C SER A 382 10.14 2.17 23.39
N GLY A 383 10.90 3.29 23.45
CA GLY A 383 11.44 3.80 24.71
C GLY A 383 12.63 4.76 24.61
N SER A 384 13.25 4.92 23.43
CA SER A 384 14.33 5.90 23.23
C SER A 384 13.98 6.92 22.15
N ASN A 385 13.62 8.13 22.59
CA ASN A 385 13.41 9.29 21.72
C ASN A 385 14.76 9.75 21.15
N SER A 386 15.14 9.25 19.96
CA SER A 386 16.16 9.92 19.13
C SER A 386 15.46 10.76 18.07
N SER A 387 15.53 12.07 18.23
CA SER A 387 15.03 13.06 17.27
C SER A 387 15.91 13.02 16.00
N VAL A 388 15.58 12.16 15.04
CA VAL A 388 16.15 12.22 13.69
C VAL A 388 15.14 12.92 12.78
N ARG A 389 15.33 14.22 12.60
CA ARG A 389 14.49 15.09 11.75
C ARG A 389 14.76 14.78 10.28
N GLY A 390 13.79 14.18 9.58
CA GLY A 390 13.85 13.97 8.14
C GLY A 390 13.97 15.30 7.39
N ARG A 391 14.97 15.42 6.50
CA ARG A 391 15.32 16.68 5.80
C ARG A 391 14.42 17.03 4.60
N GLY A 392 13.51 16.14 4.20
CA GLY A 392 12.72 16.28 2.97
C GLY A 392 11.62 17.34 3.08
N ILE A 393 10.79 17.28 4.12
CA ILE A 393 9.66 18.21 4.31
C ILE A 393 10.14 19.62 4.69
N THR A 394 11.24 19.74 5.44
CA THR A 394 11.83 21.04 5.78
C THR A 394 12.27 21.79 4.53
N ARG A 395 12.86 21.14 3.53
CA ARG A 395 13.22 21.81 2.26
C ARG A 395 12.02 22.30 1.46
N LEU A 396 10.91 21.56 1.45
CA LEU A 396 9.70 22.00 0.75
C LEU A 396 9.08 23.21 1.47
N LEU A 397 8.94 23.15 2.79
CA LEU A 397 8.40 24.24 3.60
C LEU A 397 9.30 25.48 3.60
N GLU A 398 10.62 25.32 3.62
CA GLU A 398 11.60 26.40 3.44
C GLU A 398 11.52 27.00 2.03
N SER A 399 11.31 26.18 0.99
CA SER A 399 11.15 26.68 -0.39
C SER A 399 9.86 27.49 -0.57
N ILE A 400 8.76 27.07 0.06
CA ILE A 400 7.48 27.77 0.02
C ILE A 400 7.58 29.06 0.84
N SER A 401 8.16 29.03 2.05
CA SER A 401 8.34 30.20 2.91
C SER A 401 9.29 31.25 2.33
N ASN A 402 10.32 30.83 1.59
CA ASN A 402 11.22 31.73 0.88
C ASN A 402 10.61 32.29 -0.42
N SER A 403 9.57 31.64 -0.96
CA SER A 403 8.83 32.13 -2.13
C SER A 403 7.78 33.18 -1.77
N SER A 404 7.12 33.05 -0.61
CA SER A 404 6.11 34.02 -0.14
C SER A 404 6.72 35.32 0.38
N ASN A 405 8.01 35.34 0.74
CA ASN A 405 8.71 36.55 1.18
C ASN A 405 9.34 37.37 0.03
N ASN A 406 9.21 36.95 -1.23
CA ASN A 406 9.77 37.68 -2.39
C ASN A 406 8.76 38.48 -3.23
N ILE A 407 7.52 38.65 -2.75
CA ILE A 407 6.52 39.50 -3.38
C ILE A 407 6.50 40.87 -2.68
N HIS A 408 7.57 41.65 -2.80
CA HIS A 408 7.57 43.10 -2.55
C HIS A 408 8.89 43.71 -3.03
N ARG A 409 9.11 43.77 -4.36
CA ARG A 409 10.20 44.57 -4.94
C ARG A 409 10.05 44.84 -6.44
N PHE A 410 8.97 45.52 -6.84
CA PHE A 410 8.99 46.36 -8.05
C PHE A 410 8.09 47.57 -7.81
N SER A 411 8.72 48.72 -7.56
CA SER A 411 8.12 50.04 -7.47
C SER A 411 8.62 50.88 -8.64
N ASN A 412 7.75 51.78 -9.11
CA ASN A 412 7.96 52.91 -10.03
C ASN A 412 7.68 52.61 -11.51
N CYS A 413 6.53 53.09 -11.99
CA CYS A 413 6.44 54.09 -13.06
C CYS A 413 5.04 54.74 -13.04
N GLU A 414 5.03 56.06 -13.16
CA GLU A 414 3.96 57.02 -12.88
C GLU A 414 2.93 57.21 -14.01
N ALA A 415 1.87 57.97 -13.65
CA ALA A 415 0.98 58.81 -14.47
C ALA A 415 -0.16 58.09 -15.24
N SER A 416 -1.41 58.57 -15.29
CA SER A 416 -2.06 59.81 -14.81
C SER A 416 -3.58 59.72 -15.04
N LEU A 417 -4.33 60.62 -14.37
CA LEU A 417 -5.67 61.17 -14.66
C LEU A 417 -6.76 60.94 -13.59
N SER A 418 -7.48 62.04 -13.35
CA SER A 418 -8.06 62.59 -12.09
C SER A 418 -9.59 62.44 -12.00
N PRO A 419 -10.23 62.63 -10.82
CA PRO A 419 -11.63 62.27 -10.52
C PRO A 419 -12.59 63.47 -10.41
N TYR A 420 -13.88 63.21 -10.19
CA TYR A 420 -14.90 64.20 -9.78
C TYR A 420 -15.80 63.63 -8.66
N MET A 421 -16.04 64.44 -7.61
CA MET A 421 -16.92 64.23 -6.44
C MET A 421 -17.73 65.52 -6.23
N PRO A 422 -18.96 65.48 -5.67
CA PRO A 422 -19.20 66.11 -4.35
C PRO A 422 -20.25 65.37 -3.47
N GLN A 423 -20.03 65.20 -2.15
CA GLN A 423 -20.57 65.99 -1.00
C GLN A 423 -22.11 66.20 -1.03
N LYS A 424 -22.91 66.00 0.03
CA LYS A 424 -22.75 66.29 1.47
C LYS A 424 -23.98 65.79 2.29
N ASP A 425 -23.77 65.56 3.59
CA ASP A 425 -24.68 65.71 4.77
C ASP A 425 -26.04 64.95 4.79
N GLY A 426 -26.54 64.31 5.84
CA GLY A 426 -26.21 64.17 7.26
C GLY A 426 -27.42 63.50 7.98
N TYR A 427 -27.27 63.21 9.28
CA TYR A 427 -28.29 62.79 10.28
C TYR A 427 -28.54 61.29 10.58
N LYS A 428 -27.85 60.86 11.65
CA LYS A 428 -28.22 60.08 12.88
C LYS A 428 -29.19 58.86 12.84
N PRO A 429 -28.89 57.80 13.63
CA PRO A 429 -29.68 56.57 13.71
C PRO A 429 -30.68 56.55 14.88
N PHE A 430 -31.72 55.71 14.75
CA PHE A 430 -32.54 55.23 15.86
C PHE A 430 -32.55 53.69 15.88
N SER A 431 -32.23 53.17 17.07
CA SER A 431 -32.42 51.81 17.56
C SER A 431 -33.89 51.39 17.58
N SER A 432 -34.18 50.08 17.44
CA SER A 432 -35.15 49.32 18.26
C SER A 432 -35.44 47.92 17.69
N PHE A 433 -35.18 46.91 18.52
CA PHE A 433 -35.98 45.70 18.73
C PHE A 433 -36.43 44.85 17.52
N SER A 434 -35.70 43.76 17.25
CA SER A 434 -36.08 42.36 17.54
C SER A 434 -35.02 41.38 17.03
#